data_AF-A0AAW2L3P4-F1
#
_entry.id   AF-A0AAW2L3P4-F1
#
_cell.length_a   1.000
_cell.length_b   1.000
_cell.length_c   1.000
_cell.angle_alpha   90.00
_cell.angle_beta   90.00
_cell.angle_gamma   90.00
#
_symmetry.space_group_name_H-M   'P 1'
#
loop_
_entity.id
_entity.type
_entity.pdbx_description
1 polymer ?
#
loop_
_entity_poly.entity_id
_entity_poly.type
_entity_poly.pdbx_seq_one_letter_code
_entity_poly.pdbx_strand_id
1 'polypeptide(L)'
;MCSKTRFSIRCLEWDRKLELWLFSLKVVRFMAGSWDGSYDQGGQSDDSYHFERLHIEPIYDAFICPLTKQVMRDPVTLENGQTFEREAIEKWFRDCRENGRRLVCPVTLRELRSTELNPSIALRNTIEEWNARNEAAQLDMARRSLTLVSPENDTIQALKFVQHLCLKNQSNKHMIRNAELIPMIVDVLKSSSRQVRSKALETLRFVVEDNSDNKEIIAEGDTVRTIVKLLNHDQSKEREEAVSLLYELSKSEKLSEKIGSVSGAVLILVGMASSNSENLSTVEKAEQTLENLAQSENNGETLVSDSGVEFLP
;
A
#
# COMPACT_ATOMS: atom_id res chain seq x y z
N MET A 1 6.00 0.19 45.92
CA MET A 1 6.66 1.26 45.15
C MET A 1 6.57 0.88 43.68
N CYS A 2 5.66 1.55 42.98
CA CYS A 2 5.36 1.34 41.56
C CYS A 2 6.28 2.23 40.70
N SER A 3 6.28 1.94 39.39
CA SER A 3 6.76 2.74 38.24
C SER A 3 8.19 2.49 37.74
N LYS A 4 8.30 1.65 36.68
CA LYS A 4 9.14 1.88 35.49
C LYS A 4 8.88 0.77 34.46
N THR A 5 7.90 0.96 33.59
CA THR A 5 7.82 0.31 32.25
C THR A 5 6.65 0.93 31.47
N ARG A 6 6.88 2.11 30.89
CA ARG A 6 5.97 2.71 29.90
C ARG A 6 6.77 3.44 28.83
N PHE A 7 7.69 2.72 28.19
CA PHE A 7 8.44 3.15 27.02
C PHE A 7 8.91 1.89 26.27
N SER A 8 8.03 1.26 25.48
CA SER A 8 8.48 0.24 24.50
C SER A 8 7.50 -0.10 23.37
N ILE A 9 6.27 0.41 23.35
CA ILE A 9 5.29 -0.01 22.34
C ILE A 9 5.32 0.88 21.07
N ARG A 10 5.73 2.16 21.17
CA ARG A 10 5.82 3.06 19.99
C ARG A 10 7.01 2.79 19.05
N CYS A 11 7.98 1.94 19.41
CA CYS A 11 9.10 1.62 18.51
C CYS A 11 8.78 0.50 17.50
N LEU A 12 7.89 -0.45 17.84
CA LEU A 12 7.62 -1.62 16.99
C LEU A 12 6.73 -1.30 15.77
N GLU A 13 5.95 -0.23 15.82
CA GLU A 13 5.09 0.22 14.72
C GLU A 13 5.87 0.95 13.61
N TRP A 14 7.00 1.55 13.96
CA TRP A 14 7.90 2.22 13.00
C TRP A 14 8.75 1.20 12.23
N ASP A 15 9.14 0.08 12.85
CA ASP A 15 9.94 -0.96 12.20
C ASP A 15 9.17 -1.68 11.08
N ARG A 16 7.87 -1.97 11.25
CA ARG A 16 7.06 -2.57 10.16
C ARG A 16 6.86 -1.63 8.98
N LYS A 17 6.68 -0.33 9.22
CA LYS A 17 6.60 0.67 8.16
C LYS A 17 7.94 0.82 7.44
N LEU A 18 9.08 0.75 8.16
CA LEU A 18 10.42 0.77 7.56
C LEU A 18 10.74 -0.50 6.76
N GLU A 19 10.37 -1.69 7.24
CA GLU A 19 10.57 -2.95 6.52
C GLU A 19 9.70 -3.02 5.26
N LEU A 20 8.44 -2.56 5.31
CA LEU A 20 7.58 -2.41 4.14
C LEU A 20 8.09 -1.33 3.16
N TRP A 21 8.75 -0.30 3.66
CA TRP A 21 9.39 0.75 2.84
C TRP A 21 10.67 0.25 2.17
N LEU A 22 11.50 -0.53 2.87
CA LEU A 22 12.69 -1.21 2.32
C LEU A 22 12.31 -2.33 1.33
N PHE A 23 11.19 -3.02 1.57
CA PHE A 23 10.61 -3.96 0.61
C PHE A 23 10.06 -3.24 -0.63
N SER A 24 9.40 -2.10 -0.46
CA SER A 24 8.93 -1.24 -1.55
C SER A 24 10.07 -0.69 -2.43
N LEU A 25 11.19 -0.29 -1.83
CA LEU A 25 12.40 0.14 -2.57
C LEU A 25 13.03 -0.99 -3.40
N LYS A 26 13.02 -2.22 -2.88
CA LYS A 26 13.46 -3.40 -3.64
C LYS A 26 12.48 -3.73 -4.78
N VAL A 27 11.18 -3.56 -4.57
CA VAL A 27 10.15 -3.77 -5.61
C VAL A 27 10.28 -2.75 -6.75
N VAL A 28 10.48 -1.47 -6.47
CA VAL A 28 10.72 -0.45 -7.52
C VAL A 28 12.01 -0.75 -8.30
N ARG A 29 13.08 -1.16 -7.61
CA ARG A 29 14.35 -1.54 -8.25
C ARG A 29 14.26 -2.84 -9.06
N PHE A 30 13.37 -3.76 -8.67
CA PHE A 30 13.11 -5.02 -9.37
C PHE A 30 12.16 -4.83 -10.56
N MET A 31 11.13 -3.98 -10.44
CA MET A 31 10.22 -3.66 -11.55
C MET A 31 10.93 -2.89 -12.68
N ALA A 32 11.90 -2.03 -12.35
CA ALA A 32 12.76 -1.41 -13.36
C ALA A 32 13.73 -2.40 -14.06
N GLY A 33 13.96 -3.59 -13.46
CA GLY A 33 14.89 -4.60 -13.98
C GLY A 33 14.24 -5.78 -14.71
N SER A 34 12.91 -5.89 -14.71
CA SER A 34 12.19 -7.06 -15.25
C SER A 34 11.50 -6.81 -16.61
N TRP A 35 11.71 -5.64 -17.19
CA TRP A 35 11.10 -5.22 -18.46
C TRP A 35 12.21 -4.84 -19.43
N ASP A 36 13.10 -5.78 -19.77
CA ASP A 36 14.03 -5.63 -20.89
C ASP A 36 13.30 -5.92 -22.21
N GLY A 37 12.42 -4.99 -22.59
CA GLY A 37 11.85 -4.98 -23.93
C GLY A 37 12.98 -4.88 -24.95
N SER A 38 13.26 -5.98 -25.64
CA SER A 38 14.24 -6.09 -26.72
C SER A 38 13.90 -5.06 -27.80
N TYR A 39 14.82 -4.13 -28.01
CA TYR A 39 14.73 -3.14 -29.08
C TYR A 39 15.00 -3.81 -30.42
N ASP A 40 13.99 -3.89 -31.28
CA ASP A 40 14.17 -4.12 -32.71
C ASP A 40 13.63 -2.92 -33.49
N GLN A 41 14.52 -2.26 -34.23
CA GLN A 41 14.24 -1.12 -35.10
C GLN A 41 13.82 -1.62 -36.49
N GLY A 42 12.63 -1.24 -36.95
CA GLY A 42 12.28 -1.36 -38.37
C GLY A 42 10.84 -1.00 -38.75
N GLY A 43 10.65 0.17 -39.36
CA GLY A 43 9.86 0.33 -40.60
C GLY A 43 8.33 0.54 -40.58
N GLN A 44 7.93 1.82 -40.52
CA GLN A 44 6.89 2.59 -41.26
C GLN A 44 5.50 2.03 -41.71
N SER A 45 4.50 2.92 -41.52
CA SER A 45 3.14 3.06 -42.11
C SER A 45 2.10 1.99 -41.72
N ASP A 46 0.83 2.27 -41.39
CA ASP A 46 -0.10 3.31 -41.84
C ASP A 46 -1.26 3.47 -40.82
N ASP A 47 -2.06 4.53 -40.95
CA ASP A 47 -3.13 4.99 -40.04
C ASP A 47 -4.12 3.92 -39.52
N SER A 48 -4.11 3.70 -38.21
CA SER A 48 -5.29 3.30 -37.43
C SER A 48 -5.07 3.69 -35.96
N TYR A 49 -5.99 4.49 -35.40
CA TYR A 49 -6.20 4.81 -33.99
C TYR A 49 -4.99 4.57 -33.08
N HIS A 50 -4.30 5.66 -32.71
CA HIS A 50 -3.23 5.65 -31.71
C HIS A 50 -3.70 4.99 -30.40
N PHE A 51 -3.56 3.68 -30.34
CA PHE A 51 -3.47 2.91 -29.11
C PHE A 51 -2.12 3.33 -28.53
N GLU A 52 -2.13 4.35 -27.68
CA GLU A 52 -0.96 4.74 -26.91
C GLU A 52 -0.44 3.48 -26.23
N ARG A 53 0.66 2.96 -26.76
CA ARG A 53 1.40 1.87 -26.15
C ARG A 53 1.72 2.35 -24.74
N LEU A 54 1.29 1.58 -23.75
CA LEU A 54 1.57 1.79 -22.34
C LEU A 54 3.08 1.82 -22.13
N HIS A 55 3.65 3.01 -22.26
CA HIS A 55 5.07 3.24 -22.17
C HIS A 55 5.35 3.84 -20.79
N ILE A 56 5.94 3.03 -19.92
CA ILE A 56 6.55 3.57 -18.71
C ILE A 56 7.83 4.26 -19.15
N GLU A 57 7.87 5.58 -19.00
CA GLU A 57 9.06 6.36 -19.31
C GLU A 57 10.19 5.99 -18.35
N PRO A 58 11.42 5.78 -18.86
CA PRO A 58 12.56 5.48 -18.01
C PRO A 58 12.84 6.64 -17.07
N ILE A 59 13.48 6.31 -15.94
CA ILE A 59 14.00 7.33 -15.02
C ILE A 59 15.19 8.05 -15.67
N TYR A 60 15.16 9.38 -15.67
CA TYR A 60 16.25 10.20 -16.17
C TYR A 60 17.28 10.48 -15.07
N ASP A 61 18.57 10.38 -15.38
CA ASP A 61 19.65 10.64 -14.41
C ASP A 61 19.55 12.02 -13.76
N ALA A 62 19.07 13.02 -14.51
CA ALA A 62 18.85 14.37 -14.03
C ALA A 62 17.82 14.46 -12.88
N PHE A 63 16.96 13.46 -12.71
CA PHE A 63 15.96 13.41 -11.64
C PHE A 63 16.52 12.83 -10.34
N ILE A 64 17.67 12.15 -10.42
CA ILE A 64 18.25 11.41 -9.29
C ILE A 64 19.11 12.35 -8.45
N CYS A 65 18.79 12.46 -7.17
CA CYS A 65 19.62 13.17 -6.21
C CYS A 65 20.98 12.46 -6.06
N PRO A 66 22.12 13.16 -6.25
CA PRO A 66 23.43 12.56 -6.13
C PRO A 66 23.76 12.05 -4.71
N LEU A 67 23.12 12.60 -3.68
CA LEU A 67 23.28 12.20 -2.27
C LEU A 67 22.43 10.98 -1.91
N THR A 68 21.11 11.03 -2.15
CA THR A 68 20.19 9.97 -1.71
C THR A 68 20.10 8.81 -2.69
N LYS A 69 20.53 9.02 -3.95
CA LYS A 69 20.36 8.06 -5.06
C LYS A 69 18.89 7.71 -5.31
N GLN A 70 17.99 8.66 -5.04
CA GLN A 70 16.55 8.57 -5.26
C GLN A 70 16.06 9.74 -6.11
N VAL A 71 14.91 9.58 -6.77
CA VAL A 71 14.22 10.67 -7.47
C VAL A 71 13.96 11.82 -6.51
N MET A 72 14.35 13.03 -6.89
CA MET A 72 14.14 14.25 -6.10
C MET A 72 12.65 14.57 -6.00
N ARG A 73 12.19 14.91 -4.79
CA ARG A 73 10.86 15.46 -4.53
C ARG A 73 10.91 16.97 -4.40
N ASP A 74 11.91 17.50 -3.70
CA ASP A 74 12.14 18.95 -3.62
C ASP A 74 13.56 19.32 -4.08
N PRO A 75 13.80 19.38 -5.40
CA PRO A 75 15.11 19.68 -5.96
C PRO A 75 15.54 21.12 -5.63
N VAL A 76 16.71 21.25 -5.02
CA VAL A 76 17.38 22.52 -4.73
C VAL A 76 18.77 22.56 -5.36
N THR A 77 19.12 23.71 -5.90
CA THR A 77 20.37 23.93 -6.63
C THR A 77 21.33 24.76 -5.78
N LEU A 78 22.58 24.32 -5.69
CA LEU A 78 23.68 25.08 -5.09
C LEU A 78 24.22 26.14 -6.05
N GLU A 79 25.03 27.07 -5.55
CA GLU A 79 25.71 28.11 -6.34
C GLU A 79 26.56 27.55 -7.51
N ASN A 80 27.00 26.30 -7.42
CA ASN A 80 27.80 25.63 -8.45
C ASN A 80 26.95 24.87 -9.50
N GLY A 81 25.63 25.02 -9.46
CA GLY A 81 24.69 24.40 -10.41
C GLY A 81 24.34 22.94 -10.13
N GLN A 82 24.88 22.32 -9.08
CA GLN A 82 24.51 20.96 -8.70
C GLN A 82 23.17 20.96 -7.95
N THR A 83 22.29 20.01 -8.31
CA THR A 83 20.96 19.88 -7.72
C THR A 83 20.88 18.67 -6.79
N PHE A 84 20.22 18.84 -5.65
CA PHE A 84 20.05 17.83 -4.62
C PHE A 84 18.61 17.83 -4.09
N GLU A 85 18.23 16.74 -3.44
CA GLU A 85 17.07 16.74 -2.54
C GLU A 85 17.33 17.70 -1.37
N ARG A 86 16.36 18.58 -1.05
CA ARG A 86 16.52 19.60 -0.01
C ARG A 86 16.92 19.00 1.33
N GLU A 87 16.15 18.05 1.82
CA GLU A 87 16.39 17.45 3.14
C GLU A 87 17.78 16.82 3.24
N ALA A 88 18.25 16.22 2.14
CA ALA A 88 19.54 15.56 2.09
C ALA A 88 20.71 16.55 2.15
N ILE A 89 20.63 17.64 1.38
CA ILE A 89 21.70 18.65 1.36
C ILE A 89 21.71 19.50 2.63
N GLU A 90 20.54 19.80 3.20
CA GLU A 90 20.44 20.49 4.49
C GLU A 90 21.03 19.65 5.62
N LYS A 91 20.76 18.33 5.62
CA LYS A 91 21.39 17.40 6.57
C LYS A 91 22.90 17.35 6.38
N TRP A 92 23.39 17.27 5.14
CA TRP A 92 24.83 17.31 4.86
C TRP A 92 25.49 18.56 5.44
N PHE A 93 24.90 19.75 5.24
CA PHE A 93 25.43 20.99 5.81
C PHE A 93 25.40 21.01 7.33
N ARG A 94 24.34 20.48 7.94
CA ARG A 94 24.24 20.34 9.40
C ARG A 94 25.36 19.46 9.95
N ASP A 95 25.53 18.27 9.37
CA ASP A 95 26.57 17.31 9.76
C ASP A 95 27.98 17.91 9.60
N CYS A 96 28.23 18.70 8.56
CA CYS A 96 29.50 19.40 8.40
C CYS A 96 29.75 20.42 9.52
N ARG A 97 28.74 21.22 9.88
CA ARG A 97 28.86 22.24 10.94
C ARG A 97 29.07 21.61 12.31
N GLU A 98 28.33 20.55 12.63
CA GLU A 98 28.43 19.86 13.92
C GLU A 98 29.81 19.18 14.10
N ASN A 99 30.39 18.67 13.02
CA ASN A 99 31.71 18.03 13.05
C ASN A 99 32.89 18.99 12.78
N GLY A 100 32.64 20.31 12.73
CA GLY A 100 33.68 21.31 12.44
C GLY A 100 34.34 21.17 11.07
N ARG A 101 33.67 20.50 10.11
CA ARG A 101 34.18 20.28 8.75
C ARG A 101 33.88 21.49 7.88
N ARG A 102 34.73 21.71 6.87
CA ARG A 102 34.48 22.73 5.84
C ARG A 102 33.21 22.40 5.06
N LEU A 103 32.47 23.44 4.68
CA LEU A 103 31.29 23.32 3.83
C LEU A 103 31.74 23.08 2.39
N VAL A 104 31.61 21.85 1.93
CA VAL A 104 31.96 21.45 0.57
C VAL A 104 30.75 20.88 -0.14
N CYS A 105 30.72 21.03 -1.47
CA CYS A 105 29.75 20.33 -2.30
C CYS A 105 30.01 18.81 -2.22
N PRO A 106 28.99 17.97 -1.95
CA PRO A 106 29.17 16.53 -1.80
C PRO A 106 29.73 15.82 -3.04
N VAL A 107 29.48 16.38 -4.23
CA VAL A 107 29.89 15.78 -5.51
C VAL A 107 31.23 16.33 -5.98
N THR A 108 31.37 17.65 -6.01
CA THR A 108 32.57 18.29 -6.57
C THR A 108 33.70 18.43 -5.54
N LEU A 109 33.39 18.24 -4.25
CA LEU A 109 34.30 18.42 -3.11
C LEU A 109 34.92 19.83 -3.04
N ARG A 110 34.34 20.80 -3.73
CA ARG A 110 34.77 22.20 -3.72
C ARG A 110 34.11 22.94 -2.56
N GLU A 111 34.87 23.82 -1.93
CA GLU A 111 34.39 24.68 -0.84
C GLU A 111 33.29 25.62 -1.36
N LEU A 112 32.18 25.66 -0.63
CA LEU A 112 31.02 26.50 -0.93
C LEU A 112 31.16 27.82 -0.21
N ARG A 113 30.86 28.92 -0.90
CA ARG A 113 30.85 30.28 -0.34
C ARG A 113 29.58 30.55 0.45
N SER A 114 28.49 29.88 0.08
CA SER A 114 27.17 30.04 0.67
C SER A 114 26.47 28.70 0.89
N THR A 115 25.57 28.64 1.88
CA THR A 115 24.63 27.52 2.07
C THR A 115 23.23 27.87 1.57
N GLU A 116 23.09 28.93 0.77
CA GLU A 116 21.84 29.27 0.11
C GLU A 116 21.41 28.18 -0.86
N LEU A 117 20.15 27.79 -0.77
CA LEU A 117 19.52 26.76 -1.57
C LEU A 117 18.50 27.40 -2.49
N ASN A 118 18.71 27.30 -3.80
CA ASN A 118 17.79 27.84 -4.79
C ASN A 118 16.82 26.74 -5.25
N PRO A 119 15.51 26.83 -4.96
CA PRO A 119 14.55 25.83 -5.42
C PRO A 119 14.51 25.73 -6.95
N SER A 120 14.65 24.52 -7.49
CA SER A 120 14.52 24.27 -8.93
C SER A 120 13.07 23.94 -9.27
N ILE A 121 12.23 24.96 -9.39
CA ILE A 121 10.79 24.81 -9.65
C ILE A 121 10.55 24.07 -10.97
N ALA A 122 11.31 24.41 -12.02
CA ALA A 122 11.19 23.77 -13.32
C ALA A 122 11.48 22.25 -13.23
N LEU A 123 12.57 21.86 -12.57
CA LEU A 123 12.90 20.44 -12.42
C LEU A 123 11.87 19.69 -11.57
N ARG A 124 11.37 20.34 -10.50
CA ARG A 124 10.32 19.75 -9.67
C ARG A 124 9.06 19.46 -10.49
N ASN A 125 8.58 20.44 -11.26
CA ASN A 125 7.41 20.28 -12.10
C ASN A 125 7.62 19.18 -13.16
N THR A 126 8.78 19.13 -13.82
CA THR A 126 9.09 18.07 -14.79
C THR A 126 9.09 16.67 -14.16
N ILE A 127 9.64 16.54 -12.94
CA ILE A 127 9.62 15.27 -12.20
C ILE A 127 8.19 14.88 -11.82
N GLU A 128 7.37 15.83 -11.36
CA GLU A 128 5.97 15.62 -11.01
C GLU A 128 5.15 15.16 -12.22
N GLU A 129 5.30 15.80 -13.38
CA GLU A 129 4.63 15.41 -14.62
C GLU A 129 5.06 14.03 -15.12
N TRP A 130 6.35 13.71 -15.02
CA TRP A 130 6.86 12.37 -15.34
C TRP A 130 6.29 11.31 -14.39
N ASN A 131 6.24 11.57 -13.09
CA ASN A 131 5.64 10.67 -12.11
C ASN A 131 4.15 10.45 -12.42
N ALA A 132 3.39 11.50 -12.71
CA ALA A 132 1.96 11.42 -13.00
C ALA A 132 1.68 10.56 -14.25
N ARG A 133 2.45 10.76 -15.32
CA ARG A 133 2.32 9.94 -16.56
C ARG A 133 2.64 8.47 -16.31
N ASN A 134 3.71 8.20 -15.57
CA ASN A 134 4.11 6.84 -15.24
C ASN A 134 3.11 6.14 -14.30
N GLU A 135 2.56 6.86 -13.32
CA GLU A 135 1.50 6.32 -12.45
C GLU A 135 0.23 6.02 -13.24
N ALA A 136 -0.18 6.90 -14.17
CA ALA A 136 -1.33 6.66 -15.03
C ALA A 136 -1.13 5.44 -15.94
N ALA A 137 0.06 5.30 -16.54
CA ALA A 137 0.40 4.14 -17.37
C ALA A 137 0.38 2.85 -16.54
N GLN A 138 0.98 2.85 -15.34
CA GLN A 138 0.97 1.68 -14.45
C GLN A 138 -0.42 1.36 -13.92
N LEU A 139 -1.28 2.36 -13.72
CA LEU A 139 -2.68 2.15 -13.32
C LEU A 139 -3.48 1.46 -14.43
N ASP A 140 -3.33 1.86 -15.70
CA ASP A 140 -3.99 1.17 -16.81
C ASP A 140 -3.43 -0.25 -17.00
N MET A 141 -2.12 -0.44 -16.82
CA MET A 141 -1.52 -1.79 -16.81
C MET A 141 -2.11 -2.67 -15.71
N ALA A 142 -2.19 -2.16 -14.47
CA ALA A 142 -2.78 -2.89 -13.36
C ALA A 142 -4.24 -3.24 -13.64
N ARG A 143 -5.02 -2.32 -14.20
CA ARG A 143 -6.42 -2.55 -14.61
C ARG A 143 -6.54 -3.70 -15.60
N ARG A 144 -5.69 -3.73 -16.63
CA ARG A 144 -5.69 -4.80 -17.64
C ARG A 144 -5.31 -6.15 -17.02
N SER A 145 -4.28 -6.17 -16.17
CA SER A 145 -3.83 -7.40 -15.51
C SER A 145 -4.90 -8.00 -14.59
N LEU A 146 -5.71 -7.17 -13.93
CA LEU A 146 -6.78 -7.62 -13.03
C LEU A 146 -8.06 -8.02 -13.79
N THR A 147 -8.32 -7.46 -14.98
CA THR A 147 -9.52 -7.74 -15.78
C THR A 147 -9.36 -9.00 -16.64
N LEU A 148 -8.17 -9.19 -17.22
CA LEU A 148 -7.89 -10.32 -18.10
C LEU A 148 -7.43 -11.53 -17.29
N VAL A 149 -7.58 -12.73 -17.86
CA VAL A 149 -6.92 -13.93 -17.33
C VAL A 149 -5.42 -13.76 -17.55
N SER A 150 -4.77 -13.11 -16.59
CA SER A 150 -3.35 -12.82 -16.62
C SER A 150 -2.57 -13.87 -15.83
N PRO A 151 -1.30 -14.09 -16.16
CA PRO A 151 -0.41 -14.90 -15.34
C PRO A 151 -0.41 -14.44 -13.88
N GLU A 152 -0.26 -15.39 -12.96
CA GLU A 152 -0.27 -15.10 -11.51
C GLU A 152 0.72 -14.00 -11.13
N ASN A 153 1.92 -13.99 -11.72
CA ASN A 153 2.92 -12.97 -11.44
C ASN A 153 2.41 -11.56 -11.78
N ASP A 154 1.76 -11.39 -12.93
CA ASP A 154 1.31 -10.08 -13.41
C ASP A 154 0.16 -9.56 -12.56
N THR A 155 -0.76 -10.45 -12.15
CA THR A 155 -1.81 -10.14 -11.17
C THR A 155 -1.20 -9.71 -9.83
N ILE A 156 -0.20 -10.43 -9.33
CA ILE A 156 0.49 -10.06 -8.08
C ILE A 156 1.22 -8.72 -8.21
N GLN A 157 1.85 -8.43 -9.35
CA GLN A 157 2.50 -7.12 -9.57
C GLN A 157 1.48 -5.99 -9.63
N ALA A 158 0.34 -6.20 -10.30
CA ALA A 158 -0.75 -5.23 -10.31
C ALA A 158 -1.26 -4.92 -8.90
N LEU A 159 -1.48 -5.96 -8.08
CA LEU A 159 -1.88 -5.81 -6.68
C LEU A 159 -0.82 -5.06 -5.85
N LYS A 160 0.48 -5.37 -6.03
CA LYS A 160 1.57 -4.64 -5.36
C LYS A 160 1.62 -3.17 -5.76
N PHE A 161 1.36 -2.86 -7.04
CA PHE A 161 1.30 -1.48 -7.50
C PHE A 161 0.14 -0.71 -6.83
N VAL A 162 -1.04 -1.31 -6.74
CA VAL A 162 -2.19 -0.72 -6.01
C VAL A 162 -1.82 -0.45 -4.54
N GLN A 163 -1.17 -1.40 -3.86
CA GLN A 163 -0.68 -1.20 -2.50
C GLN A 163 0.32 -0.05 -2.40
N HIS A 164 1.23 0.08 -3.36
CA HIS A 164 2.19 1.17 -3.41
C HIS A 164 1.51 2.54 -3.51
N LEU A 165 0.47 2.66 -4.34
CA LEU A 165 -0.30 3.90 -4.45
C LEU A 165 -0.95 4.28 -3.11
N CYS A 166 -1.58 3.33 -2.41
CA CYS A 166 -2.16 3.56 -1.09
C CYS A 166 -1.12 4.02 -0.06
N LEU A 167 0.07 3.40 -0.05
CA LEU A 167 1.15 3.71 0.89
C LEU A 167 1.84 5.05 0.58
N LYS A 168 1.94 5.42 -0.70
CA LYS A 168 2.57 6.67 -1.13
C LYS A 168 1.78 7.88 -0.64
N ASN A 169 0.45 7.85 -0.79
CA ASN A 169 -0.43 8.89 -0.30
C ASN A 169 -1.84 8.32 -0.06
N GLN A 170 -2.38 8.53 1.14
CA GLN A 170 -3.73 8.10 1.48
C GLN A 170 -4.79 8.71 0.56
N SER A 171 -4.54 9.92 0.03
CA SER A 171 -5.43 10.51 -0.96
C SER A 171 -5.53 9.64 -2.22
N ASN A 172 -4.49 8.94 -2.66
CA ASN A 172 -4.50 8.14 -3.90
C ASN A 172 -5.56 7.02 -3.90
N LYS A 173 -6.13 6.68 -2.74
CA LYS A 173 -7.25 5.74 -2.61
C LYS A 173 -8.46 6.12 -3.46
N HIS A 174 -8.71 7.42 -3.72
CA HIS A 174 -9.77 7.85 -4.62
C HIS A 174 -9.48 7.50 -6.09
N MET A 175 -8.21 7.47 -6.50
CA MET A 175 -7.83 7.10 -7.87
C MET A 175 -8.12 5.62 -8.13
N ILE A 176 -7.82 4.76 -7.14
CA ILE A 176 -8.10 3.32 -7.19
C ILE A 176 -9.60 3.07 -7.35
N ARG A 177 -10.42 3.79 -6.57
CA ARG A 177 -11.87 3.76 -6.68
C ARG A 177 -12.35 4.22 -8.06
N ASN A 178 -11.91 5.39 -8.51
CA ASN A 178 -12.36 6.00 -9.77
C ASN A 178 -11.93 5.18 -11.00
N ALA A 179 -10.86 4.39 -10.88
CA ALA A 179 -10.41 3.45 -11.91
C ALA A 179 -11.10 2.07 -11.84
N GLU A 180 -12.14 1.92 -11.01
CA GLU A 180 -12.91 0.69 -10.81
C GLU A 180 -12.07 -0.53 -10.39
N LEU A 181 -10.91 -0.29 -9.75
CA LEU A 181 -10.01 -1.37 -9.34
C LEU A 181 -10.56 -2.17 -8.16
N ILE A 182 -11.40 -1.56 -7.30
CA ILE A 182 -11.95 -2.25 -6.12
C ILE A 182 -12.78 -3.48 -6.54
N PRO A 183 -13.81 -3.36 -7.41
CA PRO A 183 -14.52 -4.53 -7.93
C PRO A 183 -13.61 -5.56 -8.60
N MET A 184 -12.62 -5.12 -9.38
CA MET A 184 -11.68 -6.04 -10.05
C MET A 184 -10.86 -6.84 -9.04
N ILE A 185 -10.38 -6.22 -7.96
CA ILE A 185 -9.63 -6.91 -6.90
C ILE A 185 -10.56 -7.88 -6.14
N VAL A 186 -11.83 -7.52 -5.94
CA VAL A 186 -12.83 -8.44 -5.37
C VAL A 186 -13.01 -9.67 -6.27
N ASP A 187 -13.07 -9.51 -7.58
CA ASP A 187 -13.15 -10.65 -8.51
C ASP A 187 -11.90 -11.53 -8.46
N VAL A 188 -10.72 -10.96 -8.21
CA VAL A 188 -9.48 -11.72 -8.01
C VAL A 188 -9.54 -12.65 -6.79
N LEU A 189 -10.41 -12.39 -5.79
CA LEU A 189 -10.65 -13.32 -4.68
C LEU A 189 -11.22 -14.68 -5.15
N LYS A 190 -11.74 -14.77 -6.38
CA LYS A 190 -12.24 -16.02 -6.99
C LYS A 190 -11.13 -16.81 -7.69
N SER A 191 -9.89 -16.32 -7.72
CA SER A 191 -8.74 -17.00 -8.31
C SER A 191 -8.54 -18.41 -7.72
N SER A 192 -8.01 -19.35 -8.50
CA SER A 192 -7.63 -20.68 -8.01
C SER A 192 -6.36 -20.65 -7.15
N SER A 193 -5.51 -19.63 -7.30
CA SER A 193 -4.24 -19.50 -6.59
C SER A 193 -4.43 -18.88 -5.19
N ARG A 194 -3.99 -19.63 -4.17
CA ARG A 194 -3.97 -19.16 -2.77
C ARG A 194 -3.13 -17.89 -2.59
N GLN A 195 -2.01 -17.80 -3.31
CA GLN A 195 -1.10 -16.65 -3.24
C GLN A 195 -1.76 -15.39 -3.81
N VAL A 196 -2.46 -15.53 -4.93
CA VAL A 196 -3.23 -14.43 -5.55
C VAL A 196 -4.36 -13.97 -4.62
N ARG A 197 -5.15 -14.90 -4.08
CA ARG A 197 -6.26 -14.57 -3.15
C ARG A 197 -5.75 -13.88 -1.88
N SER A 198 -4.68 -14.39 -1.27
CA SER A 198 -4.05 -13.77 -0.11
C SER A 198 -3.57 -12.35 -0.42
N LYS A 199 -2.92 -12.15 -1.58
CA LYS A 199 -2.45 -10.83 -1.99
C LYS A 199 -3.60 -9.86 -2.28
N ALA A 200 -4.71 -10.35 -2.82
CA ALA A 200 -5.91 -9.56 -3.07
C ALA A 200 -6.57 -9.12 -1.76
N LEU A 201 -6.72 -10.00 -0.77
CA LEU A 201 -7.20 -9.66 0.57
C LEU A 201 -6.33 -8.57 1.23
N GLU A 202 -5.01 -8.75 1.18
CA GLU A 202 -4.06 -7.76 1.70
C GLU A 202 -4.23 -6.40 1.00
N THR A 203 -4.39 -6.41 -0.33
CA THR A 203 -4.57 -5.19 -1.14
C THR A 203 -5.89 -4.49 -0.80
N LEU A 204 -6.99 -5.23 -0.68
CA LEU A 204 -8.27 -4.67 -0.25
C LEU A 204 -8.16 -4.00 1.12
N ARG A 205 -7.42 -4.60 2.07
CA ARG A 205 -7.17 -3.98 3.38
C ARG A 205 -6.50 -2.62 3.22
N PHE A 206 -5.43 -2.52 2.42
CA PHE A 206 -4.79 -1.23 2.14
C PHE A 206 -5.73 -0.22 1.51
N VAL A 207 -6.63 -0.64 0.62
CA VAL A 207 -7.56 0.25 -0.07
C VAL A 207 -8.65 0.80 0.86
N VAL A 208 -9.14 0.00 1.81
CA VAL A 208 -10.24 0.38 2.72
C VAL A 208 -9.79 0.98 4.06
N GLU A 209 -8.54 0.80 4.46
CA GLU A 209 -7.98 1.38 5.68
C GLU A 209 -8.26 2.90 5.71
N ASP A 210 -8.85 3.40 6.80
CA ASP A 210 -9.23 4.81 6.98
C ASP A 210 -10.01 5.47 5.81
N ASN A 211 -10.75 4.69 5.02
CA ASN A 211 -11.52 5.21 3.87
C ASN A 211 -12.96 4.66 3.85
N SER A 212 -13.92 5.48 4.28
CA SER A 212 -15.35 5.13 4.37
C SER A 212 -15.98 4.80 3.02
N ASP A 213 -15.63 5.54 1.98
CA ASP A 213 -16.27 5.38 0.68
C ASP A 213 -15.84 4.08 -0.01
N ASN A 214 -14.56 3.73 0.12
CA ASN A 214 -14.05 2.45 -0.38
C ASN A 214 -14.64 1.26 0.39
N LYS A 215 -14.89 1.43 1.69
CA LYS A 215 -15.61 0.45 2.51
C LYS A 215 -17.04 0.24 2.00
N GLU A 216 -17.74 1.31 1.62
CA GLU A 216 -19.11 1.22 1.08
C GLU A 216 -19.16 0.38 -0.21
N ILE A 217 -18.18 0.51 -1.10
CA ILE A 217 -18.08 -0.32 -2.31
C ILE A 217 -17.89 -1.80 -1.96
N ILE A 218 -17.08 -2.11 -0.95
CA ILE A 218 -16.91 -3.50 -0.47
C ILE A 218 -18.17 -4.03 0.20
N ALA A 219 -19.00 -3.15 0.76
CA ALA A 219 -20.28 -3.53 1.34
C ALA A 219 -21.30 -3.99 0.28
N GLU A 220 -21.07 -3.76 -1.00
CA GLU A 220 -21.98 -4.17 -2.07
C GLU A 220 -21.88 -5.69 -2.38
N GLY A 221 -23.00 -6.28 -2.79
CA GLY A 221 -23.06 -7.69 -3.22
C GLY A 221 -22.67 -8.72 -2.15
N ASP A 222 -22.01 -9.80 -2.59
CA ASP A 222 -21.59 -10.96 -1.79
C ASP A 222 -20.13 -10.91 -1.32
N THR A 223 -19.48 -9.75 -1.40
CA THR A 223 -18.06 -9.60 -1.07
C THR A 223 -17.76 -10.00 0.37
N VAL A 224 -18.53 -9.50 1.35
CA VAL A 224 -18.38 -9.85 2.77
C VAL A 224 -18.55 -11.35 3.00
N ARG A 225 -19.55 -11.97 2.37
CA ARG A 225 -19.78 -13.43 2.43
C ARG A 225 -18.59 -14.21 1.88
N THR A 226 -17.99 -13.72 0.79
CA THR A 226 -16.80 -14.32 0.18
C THR A 226 -15.60 -14.24 1.11
N ILE A 227 -15.38 -13.10 1.77
CA ILE A 227 -14.29 -12.92 2.75
C ILE A 227 -14.48 -13.85 3.95
N VAL A 228 -15.71 -13.94 4.50
CA VAL A 228 -16.03 -14.88 5.60
C VAL A 228 -15.77 -16.33 5.19
N LYS A 229 -16.13 -16.72 3.96
CA LYS A 229 -15.83 -18.08 3.45
C LYS A 229 -14.33 -18.38 3.44
N LEU A 230 -13.49 -17.39 3.16
CA LEU A 230 -12.03 -17.55 3.14
C LEU A 230 -11.43 -17.77 4.55
N LEU A 231 -12.16 -17.46 5.63
CA LEU A 231 -11.72 -17.78 6.99
C LEU A 231 -11.68 -19.29 7.29
N ASN A 232 -12.44 -20.10 6.54
CA ASN A 232 -12.48 -21.56 6.71
C ASN A 232 -11.24 -22.28 6.17
N HIS A 233 -10.27 -21.55 5.58
CA HIS A 233 -9.02 -22.14 5.11
C HIS A 233 -8.01 -22.25 6.26
N ASP A 234 -8.05 -23.39 6.96
CA ASP A 234 -7.23 -23.67 8.15
C ASP A 234 -5.76 -23.27 8.01
N GLN A 235 -5.28 -22.48 8.98
CA GLN A 235 -3.89 -22.03 9.16
C GLN A 235 -3.22 -21.51 7.88
N SER A 236 -3.98 -20.85 7.02
CA SER A 236 -3.49 -20.28 5.77
C SER A 236 -3.21 -18.79 5.90
N LYS A 237 -2.28 -18.28 5.09
CA LYS A 237 -2.08 -16.83 4.96
C LYS A 237 -3.36 -16.12 4.52
N GLU A 238 -4.23 -16.78 3.76
CA GLU A 238 -5.54 -16.26 3.36
C GLU A 238 -6.44 -15.97 4.56
N ARG A 239 -6.48 -16.86 5.55
CA ARG A 239 -7.26 -16.68 6.79
C ARG A 239 -6.78 -15.47 7.59
N GLU A 240 -5.47 -15.29 7.73
CA GLU A 240 -4.88 -14.14 8.42
C GLU A 240 -5.25 -12.82 7.73
N GLU A 241 -5.14 -12.78 6.41
CA GLU A 241 -5.46 -11.58 5.63
C GLU A 241 -6.98 -11.31 5.62
N ALA A 242 -7.80 -12.36 5.60
CA ALA A 242 -9.26 -12.25 5.65
C ALA A 242 -9.74 -11.67 6.99
N VAL A 243 -9.25 -12.16 8.13
CA VAL A 243 -9.63 -11.57 9.43
C VAL A 243 -9.12 -10.14 9.57
N SER A 244 -7.94 -9.84 9.02
CA SER A 244 -7.38 -8.48 9.02
C SER A 244 -8.24 -7.51 8.21
N LEU A 245 -8.77 -7.96 7.07
CA LEU A 245 -9.70 -7.18 6.27
C LEU A 245 -11.04 -7.00 6.98
N LEU A 246 -11.59 -8.07 7.58
CA LEU A 246 -12.85 -7.98 8.34
C LEU A 246 -12.76 -7.03 9.53
N TYR A 247 -11.64 -7.00 10.24
CA TYR A 247 -11.37 -6.02 11.28
C TYR A 247 -11.42 -4.57 10.74
N GLU A 248 -10.79 -4.30 9.60
CA GLU A 248 -10.85 -2.95 9.02
C GLU A 248 -12.26 -2.56 8.55
N LEU A 249 -13.01 -3.53 8.02
CA LEU A 249 -14.40 -3.34 7.59
C LEU A 249 -15.34 -3.13 8.78
N SER A 250 -15.18 -3.87 9.88
CA SER A 250 -16.05 -3.81 11.06
C SER A 250 -15.98 -2.48 11.82
N LYS A 251 -14.94 -1.67 11.59
CA LYS A 251 -14.88 -0.27 12.07
C LYS A 251 -15.99 0.62 11.48
N SER A 252 -16.73 0.16 10.47
CA SER A 252 -17.92 0.83 9.93
C SER A 252 -19.18 0.12 10.41
N GLU A 253 -20.12 0.86 10.98
CA GLU A 253 -21.39 0.34 11.51
C GLU A 253 -22.16 -0.50 10.47
N LYS A 254 -22.41 0.03 9.27
CA LYS A 254 -23.07 -0.70 8.17
C LYS A 254 -22.41 -2.04 7.84
N LEU A 255 -21.08 -2.08 7.82
CA LEU A 255 -20.33 -3.30 7.52
C LEU A 255 -20.26 -4.24 8.72
N SER A 256 -20.23 -3.70 9.94
CA SER A 256 -20.35 -4.46 11.18
C SER A 256 -21.65 -5.26 11.20
N GLU A 257 -22.79 -4.63 10.91
CA GLU A 257 -24.08 -5.31 10.78
C GLU A 257 -24.04 -6.39 9.69
N LYS A 258 -23.48 -6.04 8.53
CA LYS A 258 -23.41 -6.97 7.41
C LYS A 258 -22.56 -8.19 7.73
N ILE A 259 -21.40 -8.02 8.39
CA ILE A 259 -20.54 -9.12 8.83
C ILE A 259 -21.27 -10.00 9.84
N GLY A 260 -21.92 -9.40 10.85
CA GLY A 260 -22.68 -10.13 11.87
C GLY A 260 -23.82 -10.94 11.28
N SER A 261 -24.49 -10.43 10.24
CA SER A 261 -25.58 -11.13 9.53
C SER A 261 -25.13 -12.34 8.69
N VAL A 262 -23.82 -12.50 8.41
CA VAL A 262 -23.34 -13.64 7.64
C VAL A 262 -23.35 -14.89 8.52
N SER A 263 -24.19 -15.86 8.15
CA SER A 263 -24.30 -17.14 8.85
C SER A 263 -22.94 -17.80 9.11
N GLY A 264 -22.67 -18.09 10.38
CA GLY A 264 -21.44 -18.72 10.85
C GLY A 264 -20.23 -17.79 10.98
N ALA A 265 -20.33 -16.52 10.61
CA ALA A 265 -19.22 -15.57 10.74
C ALA A 265 -18.79 -15.40 12.21
N VAL A 266 -19.76 -15.18 13.10
CA VAL A 266 -19.52 -15.04 14.54
C VAL A 266 -18.87 -16.30 15.11
N LEU A 267 -19.42 -17.48 14.81
CA LEU A 267 -18.88 -18.76 15.25
C LEU A 267 -17.42 -18.96 14.84
N ILE A 268 -17.09 -18.66 13.58
CA ILE A 268 -15.71 -18.78 13.07
C ILE A 268 -14.78 -17.82 13.80
N LEU A 269 -15.21 -16.55 14.01
CA LEU A 269 -14.43 -15.54 14.70
C LEU A 269 -14.18 -15.91 16.18
N VAL A 270 -15.20 -16.42 16.89
CA VAL A 270 -15.05 -16.91 18.28
C VAL A 270 -14.08 -18.08 18.35
N GLY A 271 -14.19 -19.03 17.41
CA GLY A 271 -13.26 -20.16 17.29
C GLY A 271 -11.82 -19.71 17.02
N MET A 272 -11.64 -18.65 16.22
CA MET A 272 -10.32 -18.02 15.97
C MET A 272 -9.77 -17.34 17.22
N ALA A 273 -10.58 -16.55 17.92
CA ALA A 273 -10.18 -15.86 19.14
C ALA A 273 -9.78 -16.83 20.27
N SER A 274 -10.42 -18.00 20.33
CA SER A 274 -10.18 -19.01 21.37
C SER A 274 -9.08 -20.02 21.01
N SER A 275 -8.46 -19.90 19.83
CA SER A 275 -7.51 -20.90 19.32
C SER A 275 -6.08 -20.67 19.82
N ASN A 276 -5.52 -21.67 20.49
CA ASN A 276 -4.10 -21.68 20.90
C ASN A 276 -3.12 -21.94 19.73
N SER A 277 -3.64 -22.26 18.55
CA SER A 277 -2.84 -22.58 17.36
C SER A 277 -2.74 -21.44 16.35
N GLU A 278 -3.48 -20.35 16.59
CA GLU A 278 -3.45 -19.17 15.75
C GLU A 278 -2.31 -18.22 16.13
N ASN A 279 -1.88 -17.41 15.17
CA ASN A 279 -0.90 -16.36 15.44
C ASN A 279 -1.53 -15.27 16.31
N LEU A 280 -0.76 -14.69 17.24
CA LEU A 280 -1.26 -13.68 18.20
C LEU A 280 -2.01 -12.53 17.51
N SER A 281 -1.47 -12.00 16.40
CA SER A 281 -2.14 -10.92 15.64
C SER A 281 -3.48 -11.34 15.04
N THR A 282 -3.65 -12.62 14.67
CA THR A 282 -4.90 -13.17 14.13
C THR A 282 -5.96 -13.26 15.22
N VAL A 283 -5.56 -13.71 16.42
CA VAL A 283 -6.41 -13.75 17.61
C VAL A 283 -6.87 -12.34 17.98
N GLU A 284 -5.94 -11.40 18.14
CA GLU A 284 -6.24 -10.00 18.47
C GLU A 284 -7.23 -9.37 17.48
N LYS A 285 -7.04 -9.60 16.18
CA LYS A 285 -7.95 -9.08 15.15
C LYS A 285 -9.32 -9.74 15.17
N ALA A 286 -9.40 -11.04 15.50
CA ALA A 286 -10.67 -11.72 15.65
C ALA A 286 -11.45 -11.16 16.84
N GLU A 287 -10.80 -10.97 17.99
CA GLU A 287 -11.36 -10.34 19.19
C GLU A 287 -11.85 -8.93 18.89
N GLN A 288 -11.00 -8.08 18.32
CA GLN A 288 -11.38 -6.71 17.96
C GLN A 288 -12.51 -6.64 16.93
N THR A 289 -12.57 -7.63 16.02
CA THR A 289 -13.70 -7.72 15.10
C THR A 289 -14.98 -8.02 15.88
N LEU A 290 -14.98 -9.00 16.77
CA LEU A 290 -16.13 -9.35 17.62
C LEU A 290 -16.57 -8.17 18.50
N GLU A 291 -15.63 -7.43 19.08
CA GLU A 291 -15.92 -6.21 19.86
C GLU A 291 -16.67 -5.17 19.01
N ASN A 292 -16.19 -4.90 17.78
CA ASN A 292 -16.86 -3.99 16.86
C ASN A 292 -18.25 -4.50 16.43
N LEU A 293 -18.42 -5.82 16.29
CA LEU A 293 -19.72 -6.43 16.01
C LEU A 293 -20.68 -6.25 17.18
N ALA A 294 -20.22 -6.42 18.41
CA ALA A 294 -21.02 -6.30 19.64
C ALA A 294 -21.51 -4.87 19.92
N GLN A 295 -20.74 -3.87 19.50
CA GLN A 295 -21.14 -2.46 19.60
C GLN A 295 -22.26 -2.09 18.61
N SER A 296 -22.55 -2.92 17.62
CA SER A 296 -23.60 -2.67 16.64
C SER A 296 -24.96 -3.10 17.20
N GLU A 297 -25.91 -2.17 17.33
CA GLU A 297 -27.23 -2.43 17.94
C GLU A 297 -27.98 -3.61 17.29
N ASN A 298 -27.84 -3.77 15.97
CA ASN A 298 -28.51 -4.83 15.19
C ASN A 298 -27.86 -6.22 15.30
N ASN A 299 -26.66 -6.34 15.86
CA ASN A 299 -25.96 -7.63 15.96
C ASN A 299 -26.19 -8.35 17.30
N GLY A 300 -26.81 -7.69 18.28
CA GLY A 300 -26.97 -8.20 19.65
C GLY A 300 -27.63 -9.58 19.71
N GLU A 301 -28.72 -9.81 18.98
CA GLU A 301 -29.43 -11.10 18.97
C GLU A 301 -28.59 -12.21 18.31
N THR A 302 -27.87 -11.88 17.23
CA THR A 302 -27.08 -12.86 16.48
C THR A 302 -25.89 -13.33 17.31
N LEU A 303 -25.19 -12.41 17.99
CA LEU A 303 -24.05 -12.72 18.84
C LEU A 303 -24.42 -13.60 20.03
N VAL A 304 -25.59 -13.37 20.66
CA VAL A 304 -26.08 -14.19 21.77
C VAL A 304 -26.47 -15.59 21.28
N SER A 305 -27.10 -15.68 20.11
CA SER A 305 -27.54 -16.96 19.55
C SER A 305 -26.40 -17.87 19.08
N ASP A 306 -25.35 -17.30 18.49
CA ASP A 306 -24.24 -18.06 17.89
C ASP A 306 -23.11 -18.33 18.90
N SER A 307 -22.83 -17.41 19.84
CA SER A 307 -21.68 -17.59 20.75
C SER A 307 -22.03 -18.32 22.04
N GLY A 308 -23.29 -18.27 22.51
CA GLY A 308 -23.64 -18.71 23.86
C GLY A 308 -22.95 -17.90 24.99
N VAL A 309 -22.31 -16.77 24.64
CA VAL A 309 -21.55 -15.90 25.56
C VAL A 309 -22.23 -14.54 25.63
N GLU A 310 -22.64 -14.11 26.83
CA GLU A 310 -23.07 -12.72 27.08
C GLU A 310 -21.87 -11.79 26.94
N PHE A 311 -21.84 -10.99 25.86
CA PHE A 311 -20.93 -9.84 25.76
C PHE A 311 -21.51 -8.72 26.65
N LEU A 312 -20.86 -8.42 27.77
CA LEU A 312 -21.29 -7.34 28.66
C LEU A 312 -21.04 -5.97 28.02
N PRO A 313 -21.92 -4.98 28.27
CA PRO A 313 -21.83 -3.64 27.71
C PRO A 313 -20.61 -2.85 28.20
#